data_AF-A0A811Q0X5-F1
#
_entry.id   AF-A0A811Q0X5-F1
#
_cell.length_a   1.000
_cell.length_b   1.000
_cell.length_c   1.000
_cell.angle_alpha   90.00
_cell.angle_beta   90.00
_cell.angle_gamma   90.00
#
_symmetry.space_group_name_H-M   'P 1'
#
loop_
_entity.id
_entity.type
_entity.pdbx_description
1 polymer ?
#
loop_
_entity_poly.entity_id
_entity_poly.type
_entity_poly.pdbx_seq_one_letter_code
_entity_poly.pdbx_strand_id
1 'polypeptide(L)'
;MAGAAEGTVIACHTKEEFDAQLAKGNEAGKLDMYDFMALGRPATPTIDRGIALHKMIRLITMGLGGEGYVNFMGNEFGHPEWIDFPRGPQRLPSGKFIPGNNNSYDKCCRRFDLGDADYLRYRGMQEFDQAMQHLEQKYGFMTSDHQYISRKHEEDKMIVFEKGDLVFVFNFHCNNSYFDYRIGCRKPGMYKVVLDSDAGLFGGFGRIHHEAEHFTTTVHMITGPIPSRFIHQAEPASSMLQRNDSKVYLACPPALDVNPTTIDMDTEL
;
A
#
# COMPACT_ATOMS: atom_id res chain seq x y z
N MET A 1 -12.60 26.11 19.39
CA MET A 1 -11.71 25.29 20.25
C MET A 1 -11.33 24.08 19.46
N ALA A 2 -10.05 23.97 19.12
CA ALA A 2 -9.46 22.86 18.39
C ALA A 2 -9.44 21.58 19.24
N GLY A 3 -9.43 20.40 18.60
CA GLY A 3 -9.03 19.18 19.30
C GLY A 3 -9.68 17.89 18.82
N ALA A 4 -9.40 17.48 17.58
CA ALA A 4 -9.23 16.06 17.24
C ALA A 4 -8.41 16.01 15.95
N ALA A 5 -7.11 15.75 16.06
CA ALA A 5 -6.34 15.28 14.91
C ALA A 5 -6.79 13.82 14.70
N GLU A 6 -7.61 13.58 13.68
CA GLU A 6 -8.06 12.24 13.30
C GLU A 6 -6.88 11.51 12.63
N GLY A 7 -6.04 10.85 13.43
CA GLY A 7 -5.04 9.92 12.90
C GLY A 7 -5.73 8.68 12.35
N THR A 8 -5.32 8.21 11.16
CA THR A 8 -5.87 6.95 10.62
C THR A 8 -5.02 5.75 11.06
N VAL A 9 -5.68 4.69 11.52
CA VAL A 9 -5.07 3.43 12.00
C VAL A 9 -5.51 2.28 11.10
N ILE A 10 -4.56 1.44 10.67
CA ILE A 10 -4.81 0.43 9.62
C ILE A 10 -5.05 -0.97 10.15
N ALA A 11 -4.53 -1.31 11.33
CA ALA A 11 -4.86 -2.56 11.99
C ALA A 11 -4.52 -2.53 13.48
N CYS A 12 -5.47 -2.97 14.30
CA CYS A 12 -5.28 -3.49 15.65
C CYS A 12 -6.16 -4.75 15.72
N HIS A 13 -5.56 -5.93 15.80
CA HIS A 13 -6.33 -7.18 15.83
C HIS A 13 -6.39 -7.75 17.24
N THR A 14 -7.60 -8.12 17.65
CA THR A 14 -7.83 -8.95 18.83
C THR A 14 -7.64 -10.43 18.49
N LYS A 15 -7.40 -11.27 19.50
CA LYS A 15 -7.33 -12.72 19.31
C LYS A 15 -8.62 -13.26 18.66
N GLU A 16 -9.78 -12.75 19.08
CA GLU A 16 -11.08 -13.18 18.57
C GLU A 16 -11.24 -12.87 17.08
N GLU A 17 -10.83 -11.68 16.64
CA GLU A 17 -10.85 -11.30 15.22
C GLU A 17 -9.90 -12.17 14.40
N PHE A 18 -8.70 -12.44 14.93
CA PHE A 18 -7.73 -13.31 14.26
C PHE A 18 -8.27 -14.74 14.16
N ASP A 19 -8.79 -15.31 15.25
CA ASP A 19 -9.34 -16.66 15.27
C ASP A 19 -10.51 -16.82 14.28
N ALA A 20 -11.36 -15.79 14.15
CA ALA A 20 -12.45 -15.80 13.15
C ALA A 20 -11.92 -15.78 11.71
N GLN A 21 -10.83 -15.05 11.45
CA GLN A 21 -10.17 -15.04 10.14
C GLN A 21 -9.44 -16.36 9.87
N LEU A 22 -8.77 -16.91 10.88
CA LEU A 22 -8.05 -18.18 10.81
C LEU A 22 -9.02 -19.34 10.59
N ALA A 23 -10.18 -19.36 11.24
CA ALA A 23 -11.22 -20.36 11.02
C ALA A 23 -11.70 -20.35 9.56
N LYS A 24 -11.97 -19.15 9.00
CA LYS A 24 -12.29 -18.99 7.57
C LYS A 24 -11.14 -19.43 6.66
N GLY A 25 -9.90 -19.14 7.04
CA GLY A 25 -8.70 -19.58 6.32
C GLY A 25 -8.56 -21.10 6.31
N ASN A 26 -8.74 -21.74 7.46
CA ASN A 26 -8.68 -23.19 7.64
C ASN A 26 -9.80 -23.91 6.90
N GLU A 27 -11.03 -23.41 6.95
CA GLU A 27 -12.16 -23.94 6.15
C GLU A 27 -11.88 -23.85 4.64
N ALA A 28 -11.14 -22.83 4.21
CA ALA A 28 -10.69 -22.67 2.83
C ALA A 28 -9.40 -23.46 2.50
N GLY A 29 -8.78 -24.14 3.47
CA GLY A 29 -7.50 -24.84 3.33
C GLY A 29 -6.30 -23.91 3.10
N LYS A 30 -6.38 -22.64 3.52
CA LYS A 30 -5.40 -21.58 3.22
C LYS A 30 -4.71 -21.10 4.49
N LEU A 31 -3.63 -21.78 4.86
CA LEU A 31 -2.61 -21.29 5.81
C LEU A 31 -1.39 -20.75 5.06
N ASP A 32 -1.61 -20.16 3.89
CA ASP A 32 -0.57 -19.82 2.92
C ASP A 32 0.56 -18.97 3.51
N MET A 33 0.29 -18.15 4.54
CA MET A 33 1.29 -17.27 5.16
C MET A 33 2.44 -18.04 5.81
N TYR A 34 2.19 -19.20 6.42
CA TYR A 34 3.27 -19.97 7.06
C TYR A 34 4.14 -20.70 6.04
N ASP A 35 3.54 -21.13 4.93
CA ASP A 35 4.21 -21.97 3.96
C ASP A 35 4.84 -21.17 2.82
N PHE A 36 4.21 -20.09 2.35
CA PHE A 36 4.54 -19.44 1.07
C PHE A 36 5.15 -18.04 1.20
N MET A 37 5.62 -17.65 2.39
CA MET A 37 6.34 -16.39 2.58
C MET A 37 7.84 -16.46 2.26
N ALA A 38 8.42 -17.64 2.05
CA ALA A 38 9.83 -17.80 1.68
C ALA A 38 10.09 -17.55 0.18
N LEU A 39 11.03 -16.68 -0.17
CA LEU A 39 11.35 -16.32 -1.57
C LEU A 39 11.80 -17.52 -2.42
N GLY A 40 12.44 -18.51 -1.82
CA GLY A 40 12.91 -19.73 -2.49
C GLY A 40 11.82 -20.63 -3.07
N ARG A 41 10.54 -20.32 -2.85
CA ARG A 41 9.40 -21.00 -3.49
C ARG A 41 8.47 -19.98 -4.16
N PRO A 42 7.76 -20.36 -5.23
CA PRO A 42 6.72 -19.52 -5.81
C PRO A 42 5.64 -19.20 -4.79
N ALA A 43 5.20 -17.94 -4.75
CA ALA A 43 4.03 -17.53 -3.98
C ALA A 43 2.74 -18.07 -4.58
N THR A 44 1.71 -18.24 -3.75
CA THR A 44 0.35 -18.50 -4.23
C THR A 44 -0.30 -17.18 -4.70
N PRO A 45 -1.33 -17.24 -5.56
CA PRO A 45 -2.12 -16.06 -5.88
C PRO A 45 -2.74 -15.37 -4.66
N THR A 46 -3.01 -16.12 -3.58
CA THR A 46 -3.48 -15.54 -2.31
C THR A 46 -2.41 -14.65 -1.67
N ILE A 47 -1.16 -15.12 -1.62
CA ILE A 47 -0.03 -14.37 -1.05
C ILE A 47 0.29 -13.15 -1.89
N ASP A 48 0.39 -13.30 -3.21
CA ASP A 48 0.64 -12.18 -4.12
C ASP A 48 -0.42 -11.08 -3.93
N ARG A 49 -1.69 -11.48 -3.85
CA ARG A 49 -2.81 -10.55 -3.61
C ARG A 49 -2.75 -9.92 -2.22
N GLY A 50 -2.43 -10.71 -1.19
CA GLY A 50 -2.32 -10.22 0.20
C GLY A 50 -1.24 -9.15 0.34
N ILE A 51 -0.06 -9.40 -0.23
CA ILE A 51 1.07 -8.45 -0.21
C ILE A 51 0.72 -7.17 -0.99
N ALA A 52 0.13 -7.31 -2.19
CA ALA A 52 -0.27 -6.15 -2.98
C ALA A 52 -1.31 -5.29 -2.23
N LEU A 53 -2.34 -5.91 -1.68
CA LEU A 53 -3.39 -5.19 -0.95
C LEU A 53 -2.91 -4.60 0.38
N HIS A 54 -2.01 -5.27 1.09
CA HIS A 54 -1.40 -4.73 2.31
C HIS A 54 -0.73 -3.38 2.04
N LYS A 55 0.12 -3.32 1.00
CA LYS A 55 0.77 -2.09 0.53
C LYS A 55 -0.25 -1.03 0.11
N MET A 56 -1.22 -1.41 -0.73
CA MET A 56 -2.23 -0.47 -1.24
C MET A 56 -3.13 0.12 -0.15
N ILE A 57 -3.62 -0.70 0.78
CA ILE A 57 -4.47 -0.25 1.89
C ILE A 57 -3.66 0.72 2.76
N ARG A 58 -2.39 0.42 3.02
CA ARG A 58 -1.49 1.32 3.76
C ARG A 58 -1.34 2.68 3.09
N LEU A 59 -1.01 2.68 1.80
CA LEU A 59 -0.77 3.92 1.07
C LEU A 59 -2.05 4.74 0.86
N ILE A 60 -3.20 4.12 0.55
CA ILE A 60 -4.44 4.87 0.37
C ILE A 60 -4.91 5.50 1.68
N THR A 61 -4.71 4.80 2.81
CA THR A 61 -5.02 5.36 4.12
C THR A 61 -4.08 6.51 4.47
N MET A 62 -2.78 6.38 4.24
CA MET A 62 -1.83 7.49 4.46
C MET A 62 -2.15 8.69 3.55
N GLY A 63 -2.51 8.42 2.29
CA GLY A 63 -2.85 9.44 1.31
C GLY A 63 -4.18 10.14 1.59
N LEU A 64 -5.28 9.42 1.83
CA LEU A 64 -6.62 10.00 1.92
C LEU A 64 -7.22 10.05 3.34
N GLY A 65 -6.61 9.37 4.32
CA GLY A 65 -7.24 9.13 5.62
C GLY A 65 -7.24 10.31 6.58
N GLY A 66 -6.30 11.25 6.45
CA GLY A 66 -6.22 12.44 7.31
C GLY A 66 -4.87 13.17 7.17
N GLU A 67 -4.50 13.89 8.22
CA GLU A 67 -3.29 14.71 8.34
C GLU A 67 -2.18 14.03 9.16
N GLY A 68 -2.38 12.77 9.56
CA GLY A 68 -1.41 12.00 10.33
C GLY A 68 -1.56 10.51 10.10
N TYR A 69 -0.44 9.81 10.14
CA TYR A 69 -0.35 8.37 9.95
C TYR A 69 0.17 7.70 11.21
N VAL A 70 -0.50 6.63 11.65
CA VAL A 70 -0.06 5.82 12.79
C VAL A 70 -0.02 4.36 12.39
N ASN A 71 1.08 3.70 12.74
CA ASN A 71 1.27 2.28 12.54
C ASN A 71 1.65 1.61 13.87
N PHE A 72 1.01 0.49 14.17
CA PHE A 72 1.36 -0.32 15.33
C PHE A 72 2.53 -1.24 15.00
N MET A 73 3.49 -1.37 15.93
CA MET A 73 4.73 -2.14 15.72
C MET A 73 4.48 -3.53 15.15
N GLY A 74 5.21 -3.90 14.09
CA GLY A 74 5.07 -5.15 13.36
C GLY A 74 4.12 -5.08 12.15
N ASN A 75 3.14 -4.17 12.13
CA ASN A 75 2.18 -4.14 11.04
C ASN A 75 2.79 -3.60 9.73
N GLU A 76 3.89 -2.84 9.81
CA GLU A 76 4.68 -2.31 8.69
C GLU A 76 5.15 -3.40 7.74
N PHE A 77 5.59 -4.53 8.28
CA PHE A 77 6.00 -5.68 7.49
C PHE A 77 4.94 -6.78 7.47
N GLY A 78 3.73 -6.55 7.97
CA GLY A 78 2.68 -7.56 8.01
C GLY A 78 2.99 -8.73 8.96
N HIS A 79 3.43 -8.41 10.18
CA HIS A 79 3.75 -9.39 11.22
C HIS A 79 2.63 -10.44 11.34
N PRO A 80 2.97 -11.75 11.28
CA PRO A 80 2.00 -12.81 11.32
C PRO A 80 1.33 -12.93 12.70
N GLU A 81 0.30 -13.77 12.80
CA GLU A 81 -0.35 -14.09 14.08
C GLU A 81 -1.02 -12.88 14.76
N TRP A 82 -1.26 -12.98 16.07
CA TRP A 82 -1.92 -11.96 16.89
C TRP A 82 -1.09 -11.67 18.14
N ILE A 83 -1.41 -10.58 18.83
CA ILE A 83 -0.84 -10.25 20.13
C ILE A 83 -1.71 -10.88 21.22
N ASP A 84 -1.10 -11.59 22.17
CA ASP A 84 -1.78 -12.01 23.39
C ASP A 84 -0.81 -11.88 24.57
N PHE A 85 -1.30 -11.30 25.67
CA PHE A 85 -0.51 -11.13 26.89
C PHE A 85 -0.68 -12.35 27.80
N PRO A 86 0.33 -12.69 28.64
CA PRO A 86 0.20 -13.74 29.63
C PRO A 86 -1.01 -13.48 30.55
N ARG A 87 -1.96 -14.42 30.57
CA ARG A 87 -3.18 -14.27 31.36
C ARG A 87 -3.72 -15.60 31.87
N GLY A 88 -4.15 -15.60 33.12
CA GLY A 88 -4.95 -16.66 33.72
C GLY A 88 -6.43 -16.59 33.29
N PRO A 89 -7.25 -17.58 33.68
CA PRO A 89 -8.69 -17.57 33.44
C PRO A 89 -9.38 -16.37 34.11
N GLN A 90 -10.34 -15.76 33.41
CA GLN A 90 -11.10 -14.61 33.90
C GLN A 90 -12.61 -14.89 33.86
N ARG A 91 -13.36 -14.17 34.70
CA ARG A 91 -14.84 -14.10 34.62
C ARG A 91 -15.25 -12.65 34.53
N LEU A 92 -16.02 -12.31 33.49
CA LEU A 92 -16.59 -10.99 33.33
C LEU A 92 -17.68 -10.72 34.39
N PRO A 93 -18.03 -9.46 34.68
CA PRO A 93 -19.18 -9.12 35.53
C PRO A 93 -20.49 -9.73 35.03
N SER A 94 -20.60 -10.00 33.73
CA SER A 94 -21.74 -10.71 33.11
C SER A 94 -21.79 -12.21 33.42
N GLY A 95 -20.81 -12.76 34.13
CA GLY A 95 -20.68 -14.19 34.42
C GLY A 95 -19.98 -15.00 33.32
N LYS A 96 -19.70 -14.39 32.14
CA LYS A 96 -19.00 -15.04 31.03
C LYS A 96 -17.59 -15.45 31.45
N PHE A 97 -17.27 -16.74 31.30
CA PHE A 97 -15.93 -17.27 31.50
C PHE A 97 -15.07 -17.01 30.27
N ILE A 98 -13.85 -16.52 30.49
CA ILE A 98 -12.83 -16.30 29.47
C ILE A 98 -11.64 -17.20 29.83
N PRO A 99 -11.33 -18.24 29.03
CA PRO A 99 -10.17 -19.07 29.29
C PRO A 99 -8.88 -18.25 29.17
N GLY A 100 -7.92 -18.48 30.07
CA GLY A 100 -6.58 -17.91 29.99
C GLY A 100 -5.72 -18.57 28.90
N ASN A 101 -4.45 -18.18 28.80
CA ASN A 101 -3.47 -18.77 27.88
C ASN A 101 -2.31 -19.44 28.61
N ASN A 102 -2.56 -19.96 29.82
CA ASN A 102 -1.56 -20.58 30.70
C ASN A 102 -0.38 -19.66 31.03
N ASN A 103 -0.60 -18.33 31.07
CA ASN A 103 0.45 -17.33 31.24
C ASN A 103 1.57 -17.44 30.18
N SER A 104 1.21 -17.83 28.94
CA SER A 104 2.16 -17.92 27.83
C SER A 104 2.63 -16.54 27.38
N TYR A 105 3.91 -16.45 27.03
CA TYR A 105 4.55 -15.28 26.43
C TYR A 105 4.73 -15.40 24.91
N ASP A 106 4.32 -16.52 24.30
CA ASP A 106 4.62 -16.84 22.90
C ASP A 106 4.10 -15.78 21.92
N LYS A 107 2.93 -15.20 22.22
CA LYS A 107 2.30 -14.13 21.43
C LYS A 107 2.54 -12.73 21.98
N CYS A 108 3.33 -12.61 23.05
CA CYS A 108 3.69 -11.37 23.71
C CYS A 108 5.08 -10.89 23.24
N CYS A 109 5.37 -11.07 21.94
CA CYS A 109 6.64 -10.70 21.35
C CYS A 109 6.44 -10.19 19.91
N ARG A 110 7.48 -9.53 19.39
CA ARG A 110 7.57 -9.14 17.97
C ARG A 110 8.75 -9.83 17.31
N ARG A 111 8.47 -10.48 16.20
CA ARG A 111 9.43 -11.19 15.35
C ARG A 111 9.98 -10.26 14.27
N PHE A 112 10.78 -9.28 14.70
CA PHE A 112 11.43 -8.32 13.79
C PHE A 112 12.41 -9.01 12.83
N ASP A 113 12.94 -10.17 13.24
CA ASP A 113 13.75 -11.05 12.40
C ASP A 113 13.06 -11.45 11.08
N LEU A 114 11.72 -11.45 11.04
CA LEU A 114 10.98 -11.75 9.80
C LEU A 114 11.12 -10.63 8.76
N GLY A 115 11.07 -9.37 9.20
CA GLY A 115 11.22 -8.21 8.32
C GLY A 115 12.65 -8.04 7.81
N ASP A 116 13.64 -8.38 8.64
CA ASP A 116 15.07 -8.28 8.31
C ASP A 116 15.57 -9.46 7.44
N ALA A 117 14.84 -10.57 7.39
CA ALA A 117 15.21 -11.74 6.62
C ALA A 117 15.08 -11.51 5.10
N ASP A 118 16.23 -11.48 4.42
CA ASP A 118 16.35 -11.31 2.96
C ASP A 118 15.74 -12.46 2.14
N TYR A 119 15.54 -13.63 2.75
CA TYR A 119 14.92 -14.81 2.14
C TYR A 119 13.41 -14.88 2.35
N LEU A 120 12.79 -13.91 3.03
CA LEU A 120 11.34 -13.84 3.28
C LEU A 120 10.69 -12.63 2.59
N ARG A 121 9.41 -12.77 2.23
CA ARG A 121 8.59 -11.73 1.60
C ARG A 121 8.20 -10.58 2.53
N TYR A 122 8.36 -10.73 3.84
CA TYR A 122 8.07 -9.67 4.81
C TYR A 122 8.94 -8.44 4.56
N ARG A 123 10.19 -8.63 4.15
CA ARG A 123 11.11 -7.55 3.79
C ARG A 123 10.51 -6.62 2.73
N GLY A 124 9.91 -7.15 1.67
CA GLY A 124 9.30 -6.32 0.62
C GLY A 124 8.18 -5.40 1.12
N MET A 125 7.43 -5.80 2.16
CA MET A 125 6.44 -4.94 2.81
C MET A 125 7.10 -3.89 3.71
N GLN A 126 8.17 -4.26 4.43
CA GLN A 126 8.98 -3.34 5.25
C GLN A 126 9.60 -2.23 4.39
N GLU A 127 10.24 -2.60 3.28
CA GLU A 127 10.86 -1.67 2.33
C GLU A 127 9.82 -0.71 1.73
N PHE A 128 8.61 -1.21 1.44
CA PHE A 128 7.53 -0.36 0.95
C PHE A 128 7.05 0.63 2.01
N ASP A 129 6.90 0.20 3.27
CA ASP A 129 6.53 1.10 4.36
C ASP A 129 7.57 2.21 4.54
N GLN A 130 8.86 1.87 4.52
CA GLN A 130 9.94 2.84 4.58
C GLN A 130 9.88 3.84 3.40
N ALA A 131 9.64 3.35 2.18
CA ALA A 131 9.49 4.19 1.01
C ALA A 131 8.26 5.13 1.11
N MET A 132 7.14 4.67 1.71
CA MET A 132 5.99 5.53 2.00
C MET A 132 6.34 6.67 2.96
N GLN A 133 7.09 6.38 4.04
CA GLN A 133 7.48 7.42 5.00
C GLN A 133 8.45 8.42 4.38
N HIS A 134 9.43 7.97 3.59
CA HIS A 134 10.35 8.86 2.88
C HIS A 134 9.64 9.72 1.83
N LEU A 135 8.64 9.16 1.15
CA LEU A 135 7.80 9.92 0.22
C LEU A 135 7.09 11.06 0.94
N GLU A 136 6.45 10.80 2.08
CA GLU A 136 5.81 11.85 2.87
C GLU A 136 6.82 12.86 3.42
N GLN A 137 7.98 12.41 3.90
CA GLN A 137 9.04 13.32 4.35
C GLN A 137 9.50 14.26 3.23
N LYS A 138 9.55 13.77 1.99
CA LYS A 138 9.98 14.54 0.82
C LYS A 138 8.91 15.51 0.31
N TYR A 139 7.65 15.10 0.28
CA TYR A 139 6.56 15.85 -0.37
C TYR A 139 5.60 16.54 0.60
N GLY A 140 5.57 16.14 1.87
CA GLY A 140 4.69 16.70 2.91
C GLY A 140 3.22 16.70 2.50
N PHE A 141 2.74 15.62 1.86
CA PHE A 141 1.42 15.60 1.26
C PHE A 141 0.32 15.42 2.32
N MET A 142 0.57 14.78 3.47
CA MET A 142 -0.48 14.56 4.47
C MET A 142 -1.07 15.87 5.01
N THR A 143 -0.23 16.89 5.22
CA THR A 143 -0.63 18.20 5.75
C THR A 143 -0.91 19.23 4.65
N SER A 144 -0.94 18.83 3.38
CA SER A 144 -1.24 19.75 2.28
C SER A 144 -2.72 20.12 2.25
N ASP A 145 -3.01 21.41 2.08
CA ASP A 145 -4.37 21.93 1.86
C ASP A 145 -5.05 21.35 0.60
N HIS A 146 -4.25 20.99 -0.40
CA HIS A 146 -4.79 20.42 -1.64
C HIS A 146 -5.05 18.92 -1.51
N GLN A 147 -6.32 18.54 -1.63
CA GLN A 147 -6.79 17.18 -1.83
C GLN A 147 -7.93 17.17 -2.84
N TYR A 148 -7.87 16.31 -3.86
CA TYR A 148 -8.93 16.21 -4.88
C TYR A 148 -9.05 14.79 -5.45
N ILE A 149 -10.22 14.17 -5.29
CA ILE A 149 -10.49 12.82 -5.85
C ILE A 149 -11.03 12.98 -7.27
N SER A 150 -10.20 12.71 -8.26
CA SER A 150 -10.56 12.85 -9.68
C SER A 150 -11.30 11.64 -10.24
N ARG A 151 -11.12 10.45 -9.64
CA ARG A 151 -11.80 9.22 -10.09
C ARG A 151 -12.07 8.24 -8.94
N LYS A 152 -13.27 7.67 -8.98
CA LYS A 152 -13.73 6.52 -8.19
C LYS A 152 -14.58 5.61 -9.08
N HIS A 153 -13.91 4.79 -9.88
CA HIS A 153 -14.56 4.01 -10.93
C HIS A 153 -14.90 2.61 -10.43
N GLU A 154 -16.19 2.33 -10.21
CA GLU A 154 -16.64 1.08 -9.60
C GLU A 154 -16.34 -0.14 -10.47
N GLU A 155 -16.58 -0.10 -11.78
CA GLU A 155 -16.37 -1.30 -12.64
C GLU A 155 -14.87 -1.61 -12.74
N ASP A 156 -14.08 -0.64 -13.22
CA ASP A 156 -12.62 -0.72 -13.29
C ASP A 156 -11.92 -0.94 -11.95
N LYS A 157 -12.58 -0.66 -10.82
CA LYS A 157 -11.96 -0.64 -9.48
C LYS A 157 -10.77 0.32 -9.39
N MET A 158 -10.86 1.45 -10.08
CA MET A 158 -9.80 2.47 -10.11
C MET A 158 -10.13 3.63 -9.18
N ILE A 159 -9.16 4.02 -8.35
CA ILE A 159 -9.22 5.24 -7.53
C ILE A 159 -8.06 6.13 -7.92
N VAL A 160 -8.36 7.38 -8.26
CA VAL A 160 -7.36 8.40 -8.60
C VAL A 160 -7.64 9.65 -7.81
N PHE A 161 -6.62 10.18 -7.16
CA PHE A 161 -6.71 11.44 -6.43
C PHE A 161 -5.39 12.19 -6.44
N GLU A 162 -5.48 13.47 -6.12
CA GLU A 162 -4.36 14.37 -5.94
C GLU A 162 -4.27 14.72 -4.46
N LYS A 163 -3.06 14.72 -3.91
CA LYS A 163 -2.78 15.31 -2.60
C LYS A 163 -1.42 15.98 -2.62
N GLY A 164 -1.39 17.26 -2.26
CA GLY A 164 -0.20 18.11 -2.48
C GLY A 164 0.14 18.22 -3.95
N ASP A 165 1.37 17.87 -4.30
CA ASP A 165 1.85 17.85 -5.69
C ASP A 165 1.86 16.44 -6.29
N LEU A 166 1.34 15.44 -5.58
CA LEU A 166 1.32 14.06 -6.04
C LEU A 166 -0.04 13.66 -6.61
N VAL A 167 -0.02 12.91 -7.71
CA VAL A 167 -1.16 12.18 -8.26
C VAL A 167 -1.03 10.72 -7.87
N PHE A 168 -1.99 10.22 -7.11
CA PHE A 168 -2.09 8.84 -6.66
C PHE A 168 -3.02 8.05 -7.60
N VAL A 169 -2.55 6.89 -8.07
CA VAL A 169 -3.33 6.01 -8.95
C VAL A 169 -3.39 4.60 -8.36
N PHE A 170 -4.56 4.18 -7.91
CA PHE A 170 -4.79 2.84 -7.36
C PHE A 170 -5.63 2.00 -8.32
N ASN A 171 -5.13 0.83 -8.68
CA ASN A 171 -5.92 -0.21 -9.33
C ASN A 171 -6.26 -1.29 -8.30
N PHE A 172 -7.53 -1.42 -7.89
CA PHE A 172 -7.99 -2.48 -6.98
C PHE A 172 -8.62 -3.67 -7.73
N HIS A 173 -8.54 -3.71 -9.05
CA HIS A 173 -9.06 -4.83 -9.82
C HIS A 173 -8.25 -6.09 -9.52
N CYS A 174 -8.93 -7.23 -9.40
CA CYS A 174 -8.27 -8.50 -9.09
C CYS A 174 -7.41 -9.01 -10.26
N ASN A 175 -7.89 -8.83 -11.50
CA ASN A 175 -7.34 -9.51 -12.68
C ASN A 175 -7.10 -8.62 -13.92
N ASN A 176 -7.43 -7.32 -13.86
CA ASN A 176 -7.40 -6.46 -15.04
C ASN A 176 -6.30 -5.43 -14.87
N SER A 177 -5.48 -5.33 -15.90
CA SER A 177 -4.50 -4.27 -16.10
C SER A 177 -4.99 -3.34 -17.20
N TYR A 178 -4.66 -2.06 -17.08
CA TYR A 178 -5.08 -1.04 -18.01
C TYR A 178 -3.86 -0.41 -18.68
N PHE A 179 -3.89 -0.31 -20.00
CA PHE A 179 -2.93 0.45 -20.80
C PHE A 179 -3.59 1.76 -21.25
N ASP A 180 -2.80 2.81 -21.43
CA ASP A 180 -3.28 4.13 -21.82
C ASP A 180 -4.42 4.68 -20.95
N TYR A 181 -4.42 4.32 -19.66
CA TYR A 181 -5.47 4.73 -18.75
C TYR A 181 -5.40 6.23 -18.45
N ARG A 182 -6.40 6.94 -18.96
CA ARG A 182 -6.49 8.39 -18.89
C ARG A 182 -6.90 8.89 -17.50
N ILE A 183 -5.96 9.50 -16.78
CA ILE A 183 -6.15 10.08 -15.44
C ILE A 183 -6.12 11.61 -15.41
N GLY A 184 -6.98 12.22 -14.59
CA GLY A 184 -7.05 13.67 -14.39
C GLY A 184 -5.90 14.20 -13.54
N CYS A 185 -5.36 15.37 -13.88
CA CYS A 185 -4.37 16.10 -13.06
C CYS A 185 -4.57 17.63 -13.12
N ARG A 186 -4.16 18.33 -12.07
CA ARG A 186 -4.29 19.79 -11.89
C ARG A 186 -3.24 20.58 -12.65
N LYS A 187 -1.95 20.23 -12.50
CA LYS A 187 -0.83 20.96 -13.08
C LYS A 187 -0.46 20.37 -14.46
N PRO A 188 -0.36 21.18 -15.54
CA PRO A 188 0.29 20.70 -16.77
C PRO A 188 1.75 20.35 -16.52
N GLY A 189 2.27 19.44 -17.33
CA GLY A 189 3.69 19.20 -17.41
C GLY A 189 4.01 17.76 -17.76
N MET A 190 5.21 17.36 -17.33
CA MET A 190 5.71 16.01 -17.41
C MET A 190 5.71 15.39 -16.02
N TYR A 191 5.08 14.24 -15.89
CA TYR A 191 5.03 13.50 -14.65
C TYR A 191 6.01 12.32 -14.70
N LYS A 192 6.57 11.96 -13.54
CA LYS A 192 7.43 10.77 -13.36
C LYS A 192 6.96 9.97 -12.17
N VAL A 193 7.16 8.65 -12.24
CA VAL A 193 6.85 7.73 -11.14
C VAL A 193 7.82 7.98 -9.99
N VAL A 194 7.30 8.27 -8.79
CA VAL A 194 8.11 8.53 -7.58
C VAL A 194 7.98 7.43 -6.53
N LEU A 195 6.94 6.59 -6.63
CA LEU A 195 6.76 5.36 -5.86
C LEU A 195 5.89 4.40 -6.67
N ASP A 196 6.30 3.14 -6.72
CA ASP A 196 5.68 2.03 -7.46
C ASP A 196 5.55 0.82 -6.54
N SER A 197 4.33 0.42 -6.17
CA SER A 197 4.15 -0.76 -5.31
C SER A 197 4.48 -2.09 -5.99
N ASP A 198 4.51 -2.15 -7.32
CA ASP A 198 4.84 -3.33 -8.13
C ASP A 198 6.36 -3.45 -8.39
N ALA A 199 7.20 -2.57 -7.85
CA ALA A 199 8.66 -2.71 -7.98
C ALA A 199 9.16 -4.01 -7.32
N GLY A 200 10.21 -4.60 -7.89
CA GLY A 200 10.79 -5.87 -7.40
C GLY A 200 11.27 -5.81 -5.96
N LEU A 201 11.82 -4.65 -5.55
CA LEU A 201 12.24 -4.37 -4.16
C LEU A 201 11.12 -4.61 -3.15
N PHE A 202 9.87 -4.28 -3.54
CA PHE A 202 8.70 -4.42 -2.67
C PHE A 202 7.97 -5.75 -2.86
N GLY A 203 8.59 -6.72 -3.54
CA GLY A 203 7.98 -8.00 -3.89
C GLY A 203 6.90 -7.92 -4.97
N GLY A 204 6.94 -6.89 -5.82
CA GLY A 204 6.08 -6.79 -7.00
C GLY A 204 6.70 -7.43 -8.25
N PHE A 205 6.04 -7.29 -9.39
CA PHE A 205 6.42 -7.96 -10.64
C PHE A 205 7.25 -7.09 -11.61
N GLY A 206 7.54 -5.84 -11.25
CA GLY A 206 8.41 -4.93 -12.02
C GLY A 206 7.84 -4.53 -13.39
N ARG A 207 6.51 -4.32 -13.48
CA ARG A 207 5.83 -4.13 -14.77
C ARG A 207 5.77 -2.67 -15.25
N ILE A 208 6.23 -1.72 -14.45
CA ILE A 208 6.22 -0.29 -14.82
C ILE A 208 7.63 0.23 -15.01
N HIS A 209 7.79 0.98 -16.10
CA HIS A 209 9.04 1.64 -16.46
C HIS A 209 9.17 2.97 -15.71
N HIS A 210 10.13 3.05 -14.79
CA HIS A 210 10.32 4.24 -13.95
C HIS A 210 10.91 5.44 -14.71
N GLU A 211 11.58 5.21 -15.84
CA GLU A 211 12.11 6.26 -16.71
C GLU A 211 11.06 6.85 -17.67
N ALA A 212 9.86 6.27 -17.73
CA ALA A 212 8.81 6.73 -18.63
C ALA A 212 8.35 8.16 -18.26
N GLU A 213 8.25 9.00 -19.28
CA GLU A 213 7.78 10.38 -19.14
C GLU A 213 6.30 10.47 -19.49
N HIS A 214 5.53 11.04 -18.57
CA HIS A 214 4.07 11.11 -18.65
C HIS A 214 3.61 12.54 -18.92
N PHE A 215 3.34 12.87 -20.17
CA PHE A 215 2.96 14.24 -20.57
C PHE A 215 1.46 14.48 -20.41
N THR A 216 1.10 15.68 -19.93
CA THR A 216 -0.29 16.12 -19.86
C THR A 216 -0.79 16.67 -21.18
N THR A 217 -1.98 16.25 -21.60
CA THR A 217 -2.70 16.86 -22.73
C THR A 217 -3.83 17.76 -22.23
N THR A 218 -3.93 18.99 -22.76
CA THR A 218 -5.08 19.85 -22.51
C THR A 218 -6.24 19.41 -23.40
N VAL A 219 -7.34 18.96 -22.80
CA VAL A 219 -8.58 18.69 -23.54
C VAL A 219 -9.55 19.84 -23.31
N HIS A 220 -9.89 20.57 -24.37
CA HIS A 220 -11.00 21.52 -24.34
C HIS A 220 -12.31 20.73 -24.45
N MET A 221 -12.99 20.52 -23.33
CA MET A 221 -14.36 20.00 -23.33
C MET A 221 -15.29 21.08 -23.90
N ILE A 222 -15.94 20.79 -25.04
CA ILE A 222 -16.86 21.73 -25.72
C ILE A 222 -18.12 22.01 -24.87
N THR A 223 -18.38 21.23 -23.81
CA THR A 223 -19.53 21.44 -22.90
C THR A 223 -19.18 21.02 -21.46
N GLY A 224 -18.70 21.96 -20.63
CA GLY A 224 -18.53 21.76 -19.19
C GLY A 224 -17.49 22.71 -18.56
N PRO A 225 -17.56 23.05 -17.25
CA PRO A 225 -16.81 24.19 -16.71
C PRO A 225 -15.32 23.91 -16.41
N ILE A 226 -14.80 22.71 -16.66
CA ILE A 226 -13.45 22.33 -16.22
C ILE A 226 -12.75 21.47 -17.30
N PRO A 227 -11.55 21.84 -17.80
CA PRO A 227 -10.78 21.00 -18.71
C PRO A 227 -10.21 19.79 -17.97
N SER A 228 -10.57 18.58 -18.40
CA SER A 228 -9.97 17.32 -17.96
C SER A 228 -8.65 17.10 -18.70
N ARG A 229 -7.54 16.97 -17.96
CA ARG A 229 -6.19 16.76 -18.53
C ARG A 229 -5.76 15.32 -18.29
N PHE A 230 -5.22 14.67 -19.32
CA PHE A 230 -4.87 13.25 -19.26
C PHE A 230 -3.36 13.02 -19.38
N ILE A 231 -2.86 12.06 -18.59
CA ILE A 231 -1.52 11.49 -18.73
C ILE A 231 -1.56 10.35 -19.76
N HIS A 232 -0.61 10.32 -20.69
CA HIS A 232 -0.35 9.22 -21.62
C HIS A 232 0.93 8.47 -21.23
N GLN A 233 0.95 7.15 -21.47
CA GLN A 233 2.17 6.33 -21.48
C GLN A 233 2.45 5.96 -22.95
N ALA A 234 3.73 5.86 -23.35
CA ALA A 234 4.10 5.32 -24.65
C ALA A 234 4.53 3.84 -24.50
N GLU A 235 4.13 3.00 -25.45
CA GLU A 235 4.33 1.54 -25.49
C GLU A 235 5.68 1.12 -26.12
N PRO A 236 6.19 -0.13 -25.95
CA PRO A 236 5.55 -1.33 -26.55
C PRO A 236 5.55 -2.66 -25.75
N ALA A 237 4.69 -3.55 -26.28
CA ALA A 237 4.30 -4.91 -25.87
C ALA A 237 5.36 -5.97 -25.51
N SER A 238 5.02 -6.89 -24.59
CA SER A 238 4.96 -8.34 -24.87
C SER A 238 4.37 -9.16 -23.69
N SER A 239 3.77 -10.30 -24.03
CA SER A 239 3.06 -11.27 -23.21
C SER A 239 3.71 -11.65 -21.88
N MET A 240 2.97 -11.67 -20.76
CA MET A 240 3.12 -12.69 -19.70
C MET A 240 2.02 -12.62 -18.62
N LEU A 241 1.33 -13.75 -18.43
CA LEU A 241 0.58 -14.23 -17.24
C LEU A 241 -0.28 -13.22 -16.46
N GLN A 242 -1.61 -13.40 -16.55
CA GLN A 242 -2.61 -12.87 -15.62
C GLN A 242 -2.28 -13.29 -14.18
N ARG A 243 -1.58 -12.43 -13.42
CA ARG A 243 -1.38 -12.58 -11.98
C ARG A 243 -1.51 -11.21 -11.32
N ASN A 244 -2.54 -11.09 -10.49
CA ASN A 244 -2.88 -10.02 -9.54
C ASN A 244 -2.38 -8.60 -9.89
N ASP A 245 -3.35 -7.75 -10.23
CA ASP A 245 -3.10 -6.45 -10.87
C ASP A 245 -3.30 -5.26 -9.93
N SER A 246 -3.34 -5.53 -8.62
CA SER A 246 -3.48 -4.52 -7.59
C SER A 246 -2.19 -3.71 -7.44
N LYS A 247 -2.19 -2.42 -7.81
CA LYS A 247 -0.97 -1.57 -7.86
C LYS A 247 -1.22 -0.11 -7.55
N VAL A 248 -0.17 0.60 -7.14
CA VAL A 248 -0.13 2.06 -6.97
C VAL A 248 1.05 2.68 -7.68
N TYR A 249 0.79 3.80 -8.37
CA TYR A 249 1.83 4.69 -8.89
C TYR A 249 1.57 6.11 -8.44
N LEU A 250 2.66 6.80 -8.12
CA LEU A 250 2.66 8.20 -7.73
C LEU A 250 3.37 9.04 -8.76
N ALA A 251 2.72 10.08 -9.23
CA ALA A 251 3.25 10.94 -10.27
C ALA A 251 3.36 12.37 -9.77
N CYS A 252 4.55 12.98 -9.85
CA CYS A 252 4.81 14.37 -9.49
C CYS A 252 5.03 15.21 -10.76
N PRO A 253 4.48 16.43 -10.90
CA PRO A 253 4.86 17.36 -11.95
C PRO A 253 6.30 17.86 -11.70
N PRO A 254 6.98 18.47 -12.70
CA PRO A 254 8.32 18.98 -12.50
C PRO A 254 8.26 20.14 -11.49
N ALA A 255 9.03 20.05 -10.41
CA ALA A 255 9.40 21.24 -9.67
C ALA A 255 10.34 22.06 -10.58
N LEU A 256 10.08 23.38 -10.68
CA LEU A 256 11.09 24.33 -11.13
C LEU A 256 12.34 24.12 -10.27
N ASP A 257 13.49 23.90 -10.93
CA ASP A 257 14.83 23.68 -10.37
C ASP A 257 14.97 23.99 -8.87
N VAL A 258 14.96 22.93 -8.06
CA VAL A 258 15.69 22.93 -6.80
C VAL A 258 16.50 21.64 -6.77
N ASN A 259 17.75 21.76 -7.22
CA ASN A 259 18.88 20.84 -7.14
C ASN A 259 18.57 19.34 -6.93
N PRO A 260 18.87 18.46 -7.91
CA PRO A 260 18.78 17.03 -7.73
C PRO A 260 19.95 16.56 -6.87
N THR A 261 19.77 16.46 -5.56
CA THR A 261 20.41 15.35 -4.84
C THR A 261 19.67 14.09 -5.25
N THR A 262 20.17 13.47 -6.31
CA THR A 262 19.98 12.06 -6.61
C THR A 262 20.10 11.27 -5.30
N ILE A 263 18.99 10.66 -4.88
CA ILE A 263 19.09 9.51 -3.99
C ILE A 263 19.56 8.39 -4.91
N ASP A 264 20.87 8.20 -4.92
CA ASP A 264 21.52 7.05 -5.51
C ASP A 264 21.14 5.86 -4.62
N MET A 265 20.26 4.98 -5.11
CA MET A 265 19.85 3.76 -4.40
C MET A 265 20.88 2.62 -4.58
N ASP A 266 22.07 2.91 -5.15
CA ASP A 266 23.07 1.91 -5.52
C ASP A 266 24.40 1.98 -4.73
N THR A 267 24.47 2.71 -3.61
CA THR A 267 25.67 2.64 -2.74
C THR A 267 25.32 2.74 -1.27
N GLU A 268 25.16 1.60 -0.60
CA GLU A 268 26.05 1.14 0.47
C GLU A 268 25.68 -0.32 0.83
N LEU A 269 26.72 -1.16 0.77
CA LEU A 269 26.74 -2.59 1.11
C LEU A 269 26.55 -2.85 2.60
#